data_AF-A0AAD7E894-F1
#
_entry.id   AF-A0AAD7E894-F1
#
_cell.length_a   1.000
_cell.length_b   1.000
_cell.length_c   1.000
_cell.angle_alpha   90.00
_cell.angle_beta   90.00
_cell.angle_gamma   90.00
#
_symmetry.space_group_name_H-M   'P 1'
#
loop_
_entity.id
_entity.type
_entity.pdbx_description
1 polymer ?
#
loop_
_entity_poly.entity_id
_entity_poly.type
_entity_poly.pdbx_seq_one_letter_code
_entity_poly.pdbx_strand_id
1 'polypeptide(L)'
;MSRLATVLLLASSVRLAAAATAQIFAPASKGPLVQSANYTSFSNSTLKDRPTCKGKAFNRIIQVWLENTDFATAASTPIFEALAEQGILLTNYNAVTHPSEPNYVAAIGGEFFGMHDDNMYHIPSNISTVVDLLEDKGVTWATYQENMPTDEFYGFNYNAKNYITPAAADYPYYVRKHNPLIIYDAVSQDPKRVKRVRTFND
;
A
#
# COMPACT_ATOMS: atom_id res chain seq x y z
N MET A 1 1.07 -29.42 -70.22
CA MET A 1 0.48 -30.10 -69.03
C MET A 1 1.58 -30.26 -67.98
N SER A 2 1.58 -29.43 -66.95
CA SER A 2 2.26 -29.69 -65.67
C SER A 2 1.74 -28.65 -64.69
N ARG A 3 0.95 -29.06 -63.70
CA ARG A 3 0.42 -28.20 -62.64
C ARG A 3 1.36 -28.32 -61.44
N LEU A 4 2.05 -27.25 -61.06
CA LEU A 4 2.70 -27.16 -59.76
C LEU A 4 1.63 -26.92 -58.69
N ALA A 5 1.52 -27.84 -57.73
CA ALA A 5 0.71 -27.66 -56.53
C ALA A 5 1.57 -26.94 -55.47
N THR A 6 1.23 -25.70 -55.15
CA THR A 6 1.78 -24.98 -54.00
C THR A 6 1.02 -25.44 -52.76
N VAL A 7 1.69 -26.20 -51.89
CA VAL A 7 1.17 -26.54 -50.56
C VAL A 7 1.55 -25.42 -49.61
N LEU A 8 0.57 -24.63 -49.19
CA LEU A 8 0.71 -23.61 -48.15
C LEU A 8 0.56 -24.29 -46.79
N LEU A 9 1.65 -24.48 -46.04
CA LEU A 9 1.56 -24.91 -44.63
C LEU A 9 1.10 -23.72 -43.78
N LEU A 10 -0.15 -23.76 -43.30
CA LEU A 10 -0.58 -22.93 -42.17
C LEU A 10 0.08 -23.46 -40.90
N ALA A 11 1.08 -22.73 -40.38
CA ALA A 11 1.59 -22.95 -39.03
C ALA A 11 0.58 -22.39 -38.02
N SER A 12 -0.23 -23.25 -37.43
CA SER A 12 -1.09 -22.90 -36.30
C SER A 12 -0.22 -22.65 -35.07
N SER A 13 -0.02 -21.39 -34.70
CA SER A 13 0.60 -21.02 -33.43
C SER A 13 -0.39 -21.31 -32.28
N VAL A 14 -0.21 -22.46 -31.61
CA VAL A 14 -0.90 -22.74 -30.35
C VAL A 14 -0.33 -21.80 -29.30
N ARG A 15 -1.09 -20.78 -28.91
CA ARG A 15 -0.77 -20.01 -27.69
C ARG A 15 -1.09 -20.91 -26.51
N LEU A 16 -0.06 -21.38 -25.81
CA LEU A 16 -0.21 -21.95 -24.48
C LEU A 16 -0.78 -20.84 -23.58
N ALA A 17 -2.07 -20.93 -23.27
CA ALA A 17 -2.64 -20.17 -22.18
C ALA A 17 -1.97 -20.68 -20.90
N ALA A 18 -1.09 -19.87 -20.30
CA ALA A 18 -0.64 -20.13 -18.95
C ALA A 18 -1.89 -20.15 -18.06
N ALA A 19 -2.19 -21.29 -17.46
CA ALA A 19 -3.28 -21.36 -16.50
C ALA A 19 -2.97 -20.35 -15.38
N ALA A 20 -3.91 -19.47 -15.05
CA ALA A 20 -3.76 -18.57 -13.92
C ALA A 20 -3.61 -19.43 -12.67
N THR A 21 -2.39 -19.52 -12.15
CA THR A 21 -2.13 -20.18 -10.88
C THR A 21 -2.88 -19.38 -9.81
N ALA A 22 -3.87 -19.99 -9.16
CA ALA A 22 -4.55 -19.36 -8.04
C ALA A 22 -3.49 -18.96 -7.00
N GLN A 23 -3.45 -17.68 -6.64
CA GLN A 23 -2.55 -17.20 -5.60
C GLN A 23 -2.91 -17.92 -4.29
N ILE A 24 -1.95 -18.67 -3.75
CA ILE A 24 -2.08 -19.25 -2.41
C ILE A 24 -1.72 -18.14 -1.45
N PHE A 25 -2.73 -17.46 -0.91
CA PHE A 25 -2.52 -16.52 0.17
C PHE A 25 -2.18 -17.29 1.44
N ALA A 26 -1.11 -16.87 2.12
CA ALA A 26 -0.93 -17.27 3.50
C ALA A 26 -2.12 -16.73 4.31
N PRO A 27 -2.65 -17.49 5.28
CA PRO A 27 -3.74 -17.01 6.11
C PRO A 27 -3.32 -15.71 6.80
N ALA A 28 -4.26 -14.76 6.86
CA ALA A 28 -4.05 -13.52 7.60
C ALA A 28 -3.69 -13.83 9.06
N SER A 29 -2.94 -12.93 9.71
CA SER A 29 -2.68 -13.07 11.14
C SER A 29 -3.99 -13.18 11.92
N LYS A 30 -3.99 -13.97 13.01
CA LYS A 30 -5.15 -14.15 13.89
C LYS A 30 -5.54 -12.86 14.64
N GLY A 31 -4.69 -11.83 14.58
CA GLY A 31 -4.97 -10.50 15.10
C GLY A 31 -3.72 -9.62 15.08
N PRO A 32 -3.87 -8.31 15.33
CA PRO A 32 -2.77 -7.36 15.30
C PRO A 32 -1.70 -7.63 16.38
N LEU A 33 -2.04 -8.39 17.43
CA LEU A 33 -1.10 -8.79 18.49
C LEU A 33 -0.38 -10.10 18.21
N VAL A 34 -0.72 -10.78 17.10
CA VAL A 34 -0.12 -12.05 16.71
C VAL A 34 0.85 -11.78 15.59
N GLN A 35 2.12 -12.12 15.83
CA GLN A 35 3.14 -11.96 14.81
C GLN A 35 2.83 -12.84 13.59
N SER A 36 2.85 -12.22 12.41
CA SER A 36 2.75 -12.91 11.14
C SER A 36 4.13 -13.22 10.59
N ALA A 37 4.34 -14.44 10.11
CA ALA A 37 5.52 -14.81 9.32
C ALA A 37 5.48 -14.22 7.89
N ASN A 38 4.35 -13.64 7.48
CA ASN A 38 4.19 -13.03 6.15
C ASN A 38 4.90 -11.67 6.04
N TYR A 39 5.20 -11.04 7.18
CA TYR A 39 5.85 -9.72 7.22
C TYR A 39 7.28 -9.82 7.77
N THR A 40 8.13 -8.89 7.36
CA THR A 40 9.59 -8.94 7.53
C THR A 40 10.09 -8.51 8.91
N SER A 41 9.27 -7.78 9.65
CA SER A 41 9.64 -7.13 10.92
C SER A 41 8.97 -7.79 12.14
N PHE A 42 9.25 -7.28 13.34
CA PHE A 42 8.69 -7.77 14.60
C PHE A 42 8.04 -6.60 15.36
N SER A 43 6.95 -6.86 16.11
CA SER A 43 6.44 -5.88 17.07
C SER A 43 7.53 -5.57 18.08
N ASN A 44 7.65 -4.30 18.43
CA ASN A 44 8.39 -3.89 19.62
C ASN A 44 7.47 -3.30 20.68
N SER A 45 6.18 -3.07 20.37
CA SER A 45 5.16 -2.58 21.30
C SER A 45 5.59 -1.29 22.04
N THR A 46 6.48 -0.51 21.41
CA THR A 46 7.08 0.69 22.01
C THR A 46 6.17 1.91 21.87
N LEU A 47 5.23 1.89 20.93
CA LEU A 47 4.28 2.98 20.79
C LEU A 47 3.28 2.98 21.97
N LYS A 48 3.46 3.93 22.89
CA LYS A 48 2.57 4.14 24.03
C LYS A 48 1.65 5.31 23.75
N ASP A 49 0.46 4.99 23.26
CA ASP A 49 -0.57 5.99 23.01
C ASP A 49 -1.40 6.32 24.25
N ARG A 50 -1.94 7.54 24.23
CA ARG A 50 -2.87 8.04 25.25
C ARG A 50 -4.28 7.44 25.03
N PRO A 51 -5.18 7.54 26.02
CA PRO A 51 -6.59 7.22 25.84
C PRO A 51 -7.19 7.96 24.63
N THR A 52 -8.14 7.32 23.96
CA THR A 52 -8.81 7.88 22.77
C THR A 52 -9.43 9.24 23.06
N CYS A 53 -9.26 10.18 22.14
CA CYS A 53 -10.09 11.39 22.11
C CYS A 53 -11.54 11.01 21.76
N LYS A 54 -12.51 11.61 22.46
CA LYS A 54 -13.94 11.43 22.11
C LYS A 54 -14.25 12.23 20.85
N GLY A 55 -14.56 11.55 19.75
CA GLY A 55 -14.99 12.22 18.53
C GLY A 55 -16.49 12.48 18.49
N LYS A 56 -16.95 13.16 17.44
CA LYS A 56 -18.38 13.48 17.25
C LYS A 56 -19.21 12.26 16.83
N ALA A 57 -18.68 11.45 15.92
CA ALA A 57 -19.33 10.26 15.39
C ALA A 57 -18.65 8.95 15.82
N PHE A 58 -17.33 8.96 15.90
CA PHE A 58 -16.49 7.82 16.26
C PHE A 58 -15.29 8.29 17.07
N ASN A 59 -14.70 7.40 17.86
CA ASN A 59 -13.50 7.70 18.66
C ASN A 59 -12.19 7.30 17.95
N ARG A 60 -12.29 6.57 16.84
CA ARG A 60 -11.15 6.08 16.04
C ARG A 60 -11.52 6.06 14.56
N ILE A 61 -10.53 6.33 13.72
CA ILE A 61 -10.57 6.12 12.28
C ILE A 61 -9.45 5.14 11.95
N ILE A 62 -9.74 4.18 11.06
CA ILE A 62 -8.73 3.31 10.45
C ILE A 62 -8.92 3.45 8.95
N GLN A 63 -7.83 3.74 8.23
CA GLN A 63 -7.80 3.76 6.78
C GLN A 63 -6.87 2.65 6.30
N VAL A 64 -7.39 1.75 5.48
CA VAL A 64 -6.63 0.65 4.89
C VAL A 64 -6.39 0.98 3.43
N TRP A 65 -5.13 1.01 3.05
CA TRP A 65 -4.69 1.21 1.67
C TRP A 65 -4.27 -0.14 1.10
N LEU A 66 -4.72 -0.43 -0.11
CA LEU A 66 -4.38 -1.65 -0.82
C LEU A 66 -3.67 -1.28 -2.12
N GLU A 67 -2.82 -2.19 -2.59
CA GLU A 67 -2.15 -2.02 -3.87
C GLU A 67 -3.18 -1.87 -5.01
N ASN A 68 -2.80 -1.13 -6.05
CA ASN A 68 -3.73 -0.73 -7.10
C ASN A 68 -4.30 -1.92 -7.86
N THR A 69 -5.61 -1.87 -8.10
CA THR A 69 -6.32 -2.78 -8.99
C THR A 69 -7.52 -2.05 -9.58
N ASP A 70 -8.07 -2.56 -10.68
CA ASP A 70 -9.24 -1.97 -11.31
C ASP A 70 -10.49 -2.15 -10.44
N PHE A 71 -11.34 -1.12 -10.39
CA PHE A 71 -12.58 -1.14 -9.59
C PHE A 71 -13.42 -2.39 -9.86
N ALA A 72 -13.66 -2.72 -11.13
CA ALA A 72 -14.48 -3.88 -11.50
C ALA A 72 -13.87 -5.20 -10.99
N THR A 73 -12.54 -5.32 -11.01
CA THR A 73 -11.84 -6.48 -10.49
C THR A 73 -11.98 -6.57 -8.96
N ALA A 74 -11.69 -5.49 -8.22
CA ALA A 74 -11.87 -5.47 -6.77
C ALA A 74 -13.32 -5.75 -6.35
N ALA A 75 -14.27 -5.05 -6.97
CA ALA A 75 -15.70 -5.15 -6.66
C ALA A 75 -16.29 -6.53 -6.96
N SER A 76 -15.65 -7.34 -7.82
CA SER A 76 -16.04 -8.72 -8.09
C SER A 76 -15.50 -9.76 -7.10
N THR A 77 -14.68 -9.35 -6.12
CA THR A 77 -14.15 -10.28 -5.14
C THR A 77 -15.14 -10.48 -3.98
N PRO A 78 -15.38 -11.72 -3.52
CA PRO A 78 -16.37 -11.98 -2.47
C PRO A 78 -16.17 -11.18 -1.17
N ILE A 79 -14.90 -10.86 -0.84
CA ILE A 79 -14.58 -10.07 0.36
C ILE A 79 -15.01 -8.61 0.20
N PHE A 80 -14.80 -7.98 -0.96
CA PHE A 80 -15.20 -6.59 -1.18
C PHE A 80 -16.71 -6.46 -1.45
N GLU A 81 -17.35 -7.46 -2.05
CA GLU A 81 -18.81 -7.53 -2.13
C GLU A 81 -19.43 -7.52 -0.73
N ALA A 82 -18.96 -8.40 0.16
CA ALA A 82 -19.44 -8.47 1.55
C ALA A 82 -19.12 -7.21 2.37
N LEU A 83 -18.00 -6.53 2.11
CA LEU A 83 -17.67 -5.27 2.78
C LEU A 83 -18.52 -4.10 2.28
N ALA A 84 -18.83 -4.06 0.98
CA ALA A 84 -19.65 -3.01 0.39
C ALA A 84 -21.08 -2.98 0.99
N GLU A 85 -21.61 -4.15 1.37
CA GLU A 85 -22.91 -4.27 2.06
C GLU A 85 -22.91 -3.69 3.48
N GLN A 86 -21.74 -3.53 4.11
CA GLN A 86 -21.60 -3.07 5.50
C GLN A 86 -21.34 -1.56 5.62
N GLY A 87 -21.28 -0.84 4.50
CA GLY A 87 -20.87 0.56 4.51
C GLY A 87 -21.33 1.33 3.29
N ILE A 88 -20.54 2.35 2.94
CA ILE A 88 -20.80 3.22 1.79
C ILE A 88 -19.75 2.93 0.73
N LEU A 89 -20.19 2.44 -0.42
CA LEU A 89 -19.36 2.28 -1.60
C LEU A 89 -19.29 3.61 -2.37
N LEU A 90 -18.09 4.15 -2.55
CA LEU A 90 -17.85 5.37 -3.31
C LEU A 90 -17.59 5.05 -4.78
N THR A 91 -18.62 5.07 -5.62
CA THR A 91 -18.52 4.73 -7.07
C THR A 91 -18.01 5.86 -7.95
N ASN A 92 -17.77 7.05 -7.38
CA ASN A 92 -17.20 8.21 -8.07
C ASN A 92 -16.02 8.81 -7.28
N TYR A 93 -15.19 7.93 -6.70
CA TYR A 93 -13.96 8.30 -6.01
C TYR A 93 -12.77 8.13 -6.96
N ASN A 94 -12.12 9.24 -7.30
CA ASN A 94 -11.09 9.26 -8.34
C ASN A 94 -9.74 9.66 -7.76
N ALA A 95 -8.67 9.11 -8.34
CA ALA A 95 -7.30 9.55 -8.12
C ALA A 95 -7.12 11.01 -8.57
N VAL A 96 -6.16 11.73 -7.97
CA VAL A 96 -5.82 13.11 -8.37
C VAL A 96 -4.95 13.13 -9.63
N THR A 97 -4.09 12.12 -9.83
CA THR A 97 -3.27 11.96 -11.04
C THR A 97 -2.69 10.54 -11.12
N HIS A 98 -1.88 10.27 -12.13
CA HIS A 98 -1.06 9.06 -12.28
C HIS A 98 0.41 9.47 -12.44
N PRO A 99 1.40 8.81 -11.80
CA PRO A 99 1.37 7.51 -11.10
C PRO A 99 0.82 7.54 -9.67
N SER A 100 1.04 6.48 -8.88
CA SER A 100 0.45 6.29 -7.55
C SER A 100 0.98 7.26 -6.49
N GLU A 101 2.30 7.55 -6.47
CA GLU A 101 2.93 8.39 -5.44
C GLU A 101 2.26 9.76 -5.22
N PRO A 102 1.94 10.54 -6.28
CA PRO A 102 1.16 11.78 -6.14
C PRO A 102 -0.14 11.65 -5.34
N ASN A 103 -0.84 10.52 -5.43
CA ASN A 103 -2.10 10.30 -4.72
C ASN A 103 -1.90 10.09 -3.22
N TYR A 104 -0.84 9.36 -2.85
CA TYR A 104 -0.43 9.19 -1.46
C TYR A 104 -0.06 10.54 -0.85
N VAL A 105 0.73 11.33 -1.58
CA VAL A 105 1.12 12.69 -1.18
C VAL A 105 -0.12 13.57 -0.97
N ALA A 106 -1.04 13.61 -1.93
CA ALA A 106 -2.27 14.40 -1.85
C ALA A 106 -3.20 13.97 -0.71
N ALA A 107 -3.27 12.68 -0.39
CA ALA A 107 -4.12 12.21 0.70
C ALA A 107 -3.67 12.69 2.08
N ILE A 108 -2.38 13.02 2.25
CA ILE A 108 -1.81 13.48 3.51
C ILE A 108 -1.70 15.00 3.59
N GLY A 109 -1.27 15.66 2.50
CA GLY A 109 -1.06 17.11 2.46
C GLY A 109 -2.14 17.91 1.72
N GLY A 110 -3.10 17.25 1.08
CA GLY A 110 -4.18 17.90 0.32
C GLY A 110 -3.79 18.38 -1.07
N GLU A 111 -2.56 18.13 -1.53
CA GLU A 111 -1.99 18.58 -2.81
C GLU A 111 -0.92 17.58 -3.28
N PHE A 112 -0.72 17.43 -4.59
CA PHE A 112 0.32 16.57 -5.18
C PHE A 112 1.49 17.36 -5.79
N PHE A 113 1.47 18.69 -5.72
CA PHE A 113 2.58 19.60 -6.07
C PHE A 113 3.08 19.46 -7.52
N GLY A 114 2.22 19.01 -8.43
CA GLY A 114 2.60 18.78 -9.84
C GLY A 114 3.49 17.55 -10.06
N MET A 115 3.63 16.67 -9.07
CA MET A 115 4.35 15.40 -9.22
C MET A 115 3.75 14.56 -10.36
N HIS A 116 4.62 13.94 -11.17
CA HIS A 116 4.25 13.21 -12.38
C HIS A 116 5.07 11.92 -12.58
N ASP A 117 5.83 11.52 -11.57
CA ASP A 117 6.65 10.31 -11.56
C ASP A 117 6.72 9.72 -10.13
N ASP A 118 7.51 8.66 -9.96
CA ASP A 118 7.71 7.92 -8.69
C ASP A 118 9.15 8.11 -8.13
N ASN A 119 9.74 9.30 -8.32
CA ASN A 119 11.09 9.60 -7.83
C ASN A 119 11.15 9.68 -6.30
N MET A 120 12.38 9.75 -5.76
CA MET A 120 12.56 9.96 -4.32
C MET A 120 12.26 11.41 -3.95
N TYR A 121 11.01 11.70 -3.55
CA TYR A 121 10.58 13.04 -3.15
C TYR A 121 10.78 13.34 -1.67
N HIS A 122 11.01 14.63 -1.39
CA HIS A 122 11.10 15.22 -0.06
C HIS A 122 10.22 16.47 -0.04
N ILE A 123 9.14 16.42 0.72
CA ILE A 123 8.27 17.58 0.88
C ILE A 123 8.76 18.37 2.09
N PRO A 124 9.14 19.66 1.93
CA PRO A 124 9.75 20.44 2.98
C PRO A 124 8.96 20.48 4.30
N SER A 125 9.67 20.58 5.42
CA SER A 125 9.08 20.50 6.76
C SER A 125 8.12 21.64 7.14
N ASN A 126 8.11 22.72 6.37
CA ASN A 126 7.16 23.83 6.54
C ASN A 126 5.81 23.58 5.84
N ILE A 127 5.63 22.45 5.17
CA ILE A 127 4.35 22.05 4.57
C ILE A 127 3.56 21.22 5.58
N SER A 128 2.38 21.71 5.95
CA SER A 128 1.48 21.01 6.87
C SER A 128 0.82 19.79 6.24
N THR A 129 0.46 18.85 7.09
CA THR A 129 -0.22 17.60 6.76
C THR A 129 -1.43 17.40 7.67
N VAL A 130 -2.21 16.35 7.43
CA VAL A 130 -3.25 15.91 8.36
C VAL A 130 -2.72 15.64 9.78
N VAL A 131 -1.44 15.29 9.94
CA VAL A 131 -0.82 15.07 11.26
C VAL A 131 -0.84 16.33 12.12
N ASP A 132 -0.57 17.50 11.53
CA ASP A 132 -0.61 18.76 12.27
C ASP A 132 -2.01 19.02 12.84
N LEU A 133 -3.06 18.75 12.05
CA LEU A 133 -4.46 18.88 12.49
C LEU A 133 -4.83 17.88 13.60
N LEU A 134 -4.30 16.66 13.53
CA LEU A 134 -4.52 15.63 14.55
C LEU A 134 -3.83 16.02 15.87
N GLU A 135 -2.57 16.44 15.80
CA GLU A 135 -1.77 16.81 16.96
C GLU A 135 -2.29 18.08 17.65
N ASP A 136 -2.76 19.08 16.89
CA ASP A 136 -3.43 20.28 17.41
C ASP A 136 -4.68 19.95 18.25
N LYS A 137 -5.31 18.80 18.00
CA LYS A 137 -6.47 18.29 18.75
C LYS A 137 -6.10 17.19 19.75
N GLY A 138 -4.83 16.87 19.89
CA GLY A 138 -4.35 15.79 20.76
C GLY A 138 -4.80 14.40 20.34
N VAL A 139 -5.15 14.22 19.06
CA VAL A 139 -5.52 12.92 18.48
C VAL A 139 -4.24 12.15 18.17
N THR A 140 -4.11 10.94 18.71
CA THR A 140 -2.96 10.08 18.39
C THR A 140 -3.12 9.46 17.00
N TRP A 141 -1.98 9.18 16.36
CA TRP A 141 -1.95 8.65 15.00
C TRP A 141 -0.76 7.70 14.84
N ALA A 142 -0.89 6.73 13.94
CA ALA A 142 0.23 5.94 13.49
C ALA A 142 -0.07 5.46 12.06
N THR A 143 0.98 5.21 11.30
CA THR A 143 0.86 4.54 10.01
C THR A 143 1.63 3.23 10.07
N TYR A 144 1.08 2.21 9.45
CA TYR A 144 1.62 0.85 9.46
C TYR A 144 1.89 0.48 8.02
N GLN A 145 3.06 -0.10 7.76
CA GLN A 145 3.53 -0.39 6.42
C GLN A 145 3.85 -1.88 6.27
N GLU A 146 3.24 -2.51 5.26
CA GLU A 146 3.50 -3.91 4.93
C GLU A 146 4.95 -4.08 4.47
N ASN A 147 5.61 -5.14 4.94
CA ASN A 147 6.99 -5.50 4.59
C ASN A 147 8.06 -4.40 4.79
N MET A 148 7.76 -3.34 5.53
CA MET A 148 8.77 -2.37 5.98
C MET A 148 9.72 -3.06 6.97
N PRO A 149 11.06 -2.95 6.80
CA PRO A 149 12.00 -3.81 7.53
C PRO A 149 12.14 -3.43 9.01
N THR A 150 12.04 -2.14 9.33
CA THR A 150 12.07 -1.61 10.70
C THR A 150 11.12 -0.44 10.80
N ASP A 151 10.69 -0.09 12.01
CA ASP A 151 10.07 1.21 12.24
C ASP A 151 11.01 2.32 11.77
N GLU A 152 10.46 3.47 11.39
CA GLU A 152 11.22 4.64 10.94
C GLU A 152 12.02 4.41 9.65
N PHE A 153 11.82 3.29 8.94
CA PHE A 153 12.62 2.98 7.76
C PHE A 153 12.43 4.02 6.65
N TYR A 154 13.53 4.67 6.30
CA TYR A 154 13.57 5.77 5.33
C TYR A 154 14.04 5.38 3.93
N GLY A 155 14.50 4.13 3.76
CA GLY A 155 15.05 3.67 2.49
C GLY A 155 14.02 3.68 1.36
N PHE A 156 14.51 3.79 0.12
CA PHE A 156 13.66 3.86 -1.07
C PHE A 156 12.76 2.63 -1.25
N ASN A 157 13.31 1.44 -1.02
CA ASN A 157 12.59 0.17 -1.05
C ASN A 157 13.27 -0.85 -0.13
N TYR A 158 12.56 -1.92 0.18
CA TYR A 158 13.13 -3.08 0.84
C TYR A 158 12.72 -4.35 0.09
N ASN A 159 13.73 -5.13 -0.31
CA ASN A 159 13.54 -6.40 -0.98
C ASN A 159 13.48 -7.51 0.06
N ALA A 160 12.49 -8.38 -0.06
CA ALA A 160 12.33 -9.55 0.78
C ALA A 160 12.02 -10.78 -0.07
N LYS A 161 12.11 -11.97 0.55
CA LYS A 161 11.94 -13.23 -0.18
C LYS A 161 10.58 -13.26 -0.87
N ASN A 162 10.59 -13.49 -2.19
CA ASN A 162 9.38 -13.55 -2.99
C ASN A 162 8.50 -14.75 -2.55
N TYR A 163 7.47 -14.49 -1.77
CA TYR A 163 6.57 -15.52 -1.26
C TYR A 163 5.55 -15.99 -2.30
N ILE A 164 5.35 -15.20 -3.38
CA ILE A 164 4.47 -15.58 -4.50
C ILE A 164 5.20 -16.54 -5.43
N THR A 165 6.49 -16.33 -5.65
CA THR A 165 7.36 -17.15 -6.49
C THR A 165 8.66 -17.45 -5.74
N PRO A 166 8.68 -18.45 -4.84
CA PRO A 166 9.84 -18.73 -3.97
C PRO A 166 11.15 -19.06 -4.71
N ALA A 167 11.08 -19.50 -5.97
CA ALA A 167 12.25 -19.75 -6.80
C ALA A 167 12.83 -18.47 -7.45
N ALA A 168 12.09 -17.37 -7.47
CA ALA A 168 12.54 -16.10 -8.02
C ALA A 168 13.49 -15.37 -7.05
N ALA A 169 14.13 -14.33 -7.57
CA ALA A 169 14.85 -13.34 -6.79
C ALA A 169 13.91 -12.65 -5.79
N ASP A 170 14.51 -11.99 -4.79
CA ASP A 170 13.77 -11.20 -3.81
C ASP A 170 12.98 -10.08 -4.50
N TYR A 171 11.80 -9.79 -3.93
CA TYR A 171 10.83 -8.85 -4.49
C TYR A 171 10.75 -7.59 -3.61
N PRO A 172 10.62 -6.39 -4.20
CA PRO A 172 10.51 -5.12 -3.47
C PRO A 172 9.11 -4.96 -2.86
N TYR A 173 8.81 -5.71 -1.80
CA TYR A 173 7.49 -5.67 -1.16
C TYR A 173 7.20 -4.34 -0.45
N TYR A 174 8.24 -3.65 0.04
CA TYR A 174 8.09 -2.29 0.53
C TYR A 174 8.71 -1.29 -0.45
N VAL A 175 7.96 -0.24 -0.78
CA VAL A 175 8.43 0.92 -1.53
C VAL A 175 7.99 2.20 -0.83
N ARG A 176 8.92 3.14 -0.65
CA ARG A 176 8.71 4.38 0.09
C ARG A 176 7.55 5.22 -0.46
N LYS A 177 7.35 5.18 -1.77
CA LYS A 177 6.27 5.90 -2.46
C LYS A 177 4.85 5.56 -1.98
N HIS A 178 4.66 4.41 -1.33
CA HIS A 178 3.36 3.99 -0.77
C HIS A 178 3.22 4.35 0.73
N ASN A 179 4.22 5.01 1.32
CA ASN A 179 4.25 5.46 2.70
C ASN A 179 4.26 7.00 2.74
N PRO A 180 3.11 7.68 2.53
CA PRO A 180 3.12 9.12 2.27
C PRO A 180 3.70 9.95 3.40
N LEU A 181 3.48 9.56 4.66
CA LEU A 181 3.95 10.35 5.80
C LEU A 181 5.47 10.44 5.84
N ILE A 182 6.21 9.40 5.41
CA ILE A 182 7.68 9.47 5.35
C ILE A 182 8.21 10.36 4.20
N ILE A 183 7.35 10.73 3.25
CA ILE A 183 7.68 11.64 2.13
C ILE A 183 7.77 13.10 2.63
N TYR A 184 7.02 13.44 3.67
CA TYR A 184 7.05 14.77 4.29
C TYR A 184 8.17 14.87 5.33
N ASP A 185 9.09 15.82 5.15
CA ASP A 185 10.16 16.09 6.10
C ASP A 185 9.61 16.58 7.45
N ALA A 186 8.40 17.14 7.46
CA ALA A 186 7.66 17.49 8.68
C ALA A 186 7.35 16.26 9.57
N VAL A 187 7.48 15.05 9.04
CA VAL A 187 7.34 13.78 9.75
C VAL A 187 8.66 13.04 9.80
N SER A 188 9.34 12.85 8.65
CA SER A 188 10.55 12.03 8.56
C SER A 188 11.74 12.61 9.33
N GLN A 189 11.81 13.93 9.47
CA GLN A 189 12.87 14.62 10.21
C GLN A 189 12.45 15.02 11.65
N ASP A 190 11.19 14.78 12.03
CA ASP A 190 10.75 14.96 13.41
C ASP A 190 10.91 13.64 14.20
N PRO A 191 11.76 13.60 15.23
CA PRO A 191 12.08 12.36 15.94
C PRO A 191 10.92 11.78 16.76
N LYS A 192 9.84 12.55 16.99
CA LYS A 192 8.62 12.07 17.63
C LYS A 192 7.62 11.54 16.60
N ARG A 193 7.53 12.19 15.43
CA ARG A 193 6.59 11.79 14.37
C ARG A 193 7.09 10.59 13.58
N VAL A 194 8.38 10.52 13.26
CA VAL A 194 8.95 9.37 12.52
C VAL A 194 8.74 8.05 13.27
N LYS A 195 8.79 8.08 14.61
CA LYS A 195 8.48 6.94 15.50
C LYS A 195 7.08 6.37 15.32
N ARG A 196 6.15 7.12 14.74
CA ARG A 196 4.77 6.70 14.45
C ARG A 196 4.61 6.07 13.05
N VAL A 197 5.70 5.96 12.29
CA VAL A 197 5.79 5.19 11.05
C VAL A 197 6.29 3.78 11.39
N ARG A 198 5.36 2.83 11.42
CA ARG A 198 5.53 1.50 12.00
C ARG A 198 5.44 0.40 10.96
N THR A 199 6.03 -0.73 11.28
CA THR A 199 5.85 -1.93 10.48
C THR A 199 4.51 -2.63 10.81
N PHE A 200 3.97 -3.44 9.90
CA PHE A 200 2.71 -4.17 10.11
C PHE A 200 2.69 -5.16 11.28
N ASN A 201 3.86 -5.63 11.71
CA ASN A 201 3.94 -6.54 12.85
C ASN A 201 3.95 -5.80 14.21
N ASP A 202 3.93 -4.47 14.26
CA ASP A 202 3.94 -3.70 15.51
C ASP A 202 2.57 -3.37 16.09
#